data_AF-A0A3N6LIP0-F1
#
_entry.id   AF-A0A3N6LIP0-F1
#
_cell.length_a   1.000
_cell.length_b   1.000
_cell.length_c   1.000
_cell.angle_alpha   90.00
_cell.angle_beta   90.00
_cell.angle_gamma   90.00
#
_symmetry.space_group_name_H-M   'P 1'
#
loop_
_entity.id
_entity.type
_entity.pdbx_description
1 polymer ?
#
loop_
_entity_poly.entity_id
_entity_poly.type
_entity_poly.pdbx_seq_one_letter_code
_entity_poly.pdbx_strand_id
1 'polypeptide(L)'
;MKVRYYADAEIREMHNHAIRLLAQLHDDHDITVEIDRIDEQHDPITDFPGEVRRLSAEEVYERDLKRNRALNAVIEQTPSEAFKHYGKLDIAGNVAVVDEEGTVQWASTLPGYADGYGPGAEAQTAMDFLEDISTSPSNRICIECLHLLDGDENFCPNCGYDLP
;
A
#
# COMPACT_ATOMS: atom_id res chain seq x y z
N MET A 1 1.13 12.92 -3.61
CA MET A 1 1.12 11.54 -3.03
C MET A 1 0.04 10.68 -3.69
N LYS A 2 0.27 9.37 -3.85
CA LYS A 2 -0.78 8.40 -4.20
C LYS A 2 -0.74 7.15 -3.32
N VAL A 3 -1.89 6.49 -3.14
CA VAL A 3 -1.97 5.14 -2.57
C VAL A 3 -2.41 4.17 -3.66
N ARG A 4 -1.61 3.13 -3.88
CA ARG A 4 -1.86 2.09 -4.88
C ARG A 4 -2.20 0.78 -4.20
N TYR A 5 -3.25 0.12 -4.67
CA TYR A 5 -3.57 -1.25 -4.26
C TYR A 5 -3.27 -2.22 -5.39
N TYR A 6 -2.44 -3.22 -5.08
CA TYR A 6 -2.21 -4.37 -5.95
C TYR A 6 -3.37 -5.33 -5.73
N ALA A 7 -4.39 -5.19 -6.57
CA ALA A 7 -5.69 -5.78 -6.38
C ALA A 7 -5.73 -7.30 -6.57
N ASP A 8 -6.92 -7.83 -6.35
CA ASP A 8 -7.26 -9.23 -6.51
C ASP A 8 -6.63 -10.12 -5.43
N ALA A 9 -6.67 -9.68 -4.16
CA ALA A 9 -6.35 -10.54 -3.01
C ALA A 9 -7.20 -11.82 -3.00
N GLU A 10 -6.66 -12.94 -2.53
CA GLU A 10 -7.38 -14.24 -2.50
C GLU A 10 -8.71 -14.15 -1.73
N ILE A 11 -8.73 -13.42 -0.62
CA ILE A 11 -9.92 -13.23 0.21
C ILE A 11 -10.74 -12.07 -0.35
N ARG A 12 -11.89 -12.39 -0.96
CA ARG A 12 -12.81 -11.42 -1.58
C ARG A 12 -13.27 -10.32 -0.63
N GLU A 13 -13.57 -10.66 0.63
CA GLU A 13 -14.00 -9.70 1.64
C GLU A 13 -12.92 -8.65 1.89
N MET A 14 -11.65 -9.06 1.95
CA MET A 14 -10.51 -8.16 2.11
C MET A 14 -10.28 -7.31 0.87
N HIS A 15 -10.39 -7.91 -0.32
CA HIS A 15 -10.31 -7.18 -1.58
C HIS A 15 -11.34 -6.05 -1.66
N ASN A 16 -12.60 -6.36 -1.36
CA ASN A 16 -13.68 -5.37 -1.36
C ASN A 16 -13.49 -4.31 -0.27
N HIS A 17 -12.96 -4.69 0.88
CA HIS A 17 -12.70 -3.76 1.97
C HIS A 17 -11.57 -2.77 1.62
N ALA A 18 -10.46 -3.26 1.04
CA ALA A 18 -9.40 -2.39 0.54
C ALA A 18 -9.90 -1.36 -0.48
N ILE A 19 -10.75 -1.77 -1.44
CA ILE A 19 -11.35 -0.85 -2.42
C ILE A 19 -12.18 0.24 -1.74
N ARG A 20 -12.96 -0.12 -0.71
CA ARG A 20 -13.77 0.85 0.04
C ARG A 20 -12.90 1.83 0.82
N LEU A 21 -11.86 1.35 1.49
CA LEU A 21 -10.92 2.21 2.23
C LEU A 21 -10.19 3.19 1.30
N LEU A 22 -9.81 2.76 0.09
CA LEU A 22 -9.22 3.66 -0.90
C LEU A 22 -10.21 4.72 -1.38
N ALA A 23 -11.47 4.33 -1.65
CA ALA A 23 -12.50 5.29 -2.05
C ALA A 23 -12.75 6.30 -0.92
N GLN A 24 -12.83 5.84 0.32
CA GLN A 24 -12.94 6.71 1.48
C GLN A 24 -11.72 7.64 1.62
N LEU A 25 -10.50 7.13 1.43
CA LEU A 25 -9.28 7.93 1.50
C LEU A 25 -9.29 9.07 0.47
N HIS A 26 -9.78 8.80 -0.73
CA HIS A 26 -9.97 9.82 -1.76
C HIS A 26 -11.04 10.84 -1.34
N ASP A 27 -12.19 10.38 -0.89
CA ASP A 27 -13.34 11.25 -0.61
C ASP A 27 -13.14 12.13 0.64
N ASP A 28 -12.53 11.58 1.69
CA ASP A 28 -12.34 12.26 2.97
C ASP A 28 -11.07 13.11 3.01
N HIS A 29 -10.01 12.72 2.27
CA HIS A 29 -8.67 13.32 2.38
C HIS A 29 -8.08 13.83 1.06
N ASP A 30 -8.80 13.75 -0.07
CA ASP A 30 -8.34 14.18 -1.40
C ASP A 30 -7.02 13.53 -1.85
N ILE A 31 -6.75 12.31 -1.37
CA ILE A 31 -5.56 11.54 -1.75
C ILE A 31 -5.85 10.78 -3.05
N THR A 32 -4.95 10.90 -4.02
CA THR A 32 -5.03 10.13 -5.26
C THR A 32 -4.89 8.64 -4.99
N VAL A 33 -5.81 7.83 -5.51
CA VAL A 33 -5.78 6.38 -5.37
C VAL A 33 -5.68 5.67 -6.71
N GLU A 34 -5.00 4.52 -6.74
CA GLU A 34 -4.82 3.69 -7.93
C GLU A 34 -5.04 2.22 -7.58
N ILE A 35 -5.52 1.44 -8.55
CA ILE A 35 -5.64 -0.01 -8.44
C ILE A 35 -4.95 -0.65 -9.64
N ASP A 36 -4.02 -1.55 -9.37
CA ASP A 36 -3.46 -2.45 -10.40
C ASP A 36 -4.02 -3.85 -10.16
N ARG A 37 -4.90 -4.31 -11.06
CA ARG A 37 -5.48 -5.66 -11.02
C ARG A 37 -4.50 -6.69 -11.56
N ILE A 38 -4.04 -7.60 -10.69
CA ILE A 38 -2.95 -8.53 -11.00
C ILE A 38 -3.46 -9.91 -11.44
N ASP A 39 -4.42 -10.48 -10.70
CA ASP A 39 -4.88 -11.86 -10.92
C ASP A 39 -6.34 -11.97 -11.38
N GLU A 40 -7.03 -10.85 -11.65
CA GLU A 40 -8.42 -10.72 -12.14
C GLU A 40 -9.40 -11.82 -11.68
N GLN A 41 -9.37 -12.17 -10.39
CA GLN A 41 -10.18 -13.27 -9.86
C GLN A 41 -11.54 -12.84 -9.32
N HIS A 42 -11.76 -11.53 -9.15
CA HIS A 42 -13.03 -10.94 -8.72
C HIS A 42 -13.75 -10.19 -9.84
N ASP A 43 -14.99 -9.79 -9.55
CA ASP A 43 -15.80 -8.98 -10.44
C ASP A 43 -15.09 -7.67 -10.84
N PRO A 44 -15.43 -7.08 -12.01
CA PRO A 44 -14.89 -5.78 -12.39
C PRO A 44 -15.17 -4.70 -11.34
N ILE A 45 -14.15 -3.92 -11.05
CA ILE A 45 -14.26 -2.75 -10.18
C ILE A 45 -14.88 -1.61 -10.99
N THR A 46 -16.12 -1.23 -10.66
CA THR A 46 -16.80 -0.08 -11.27
C THR A 46 -16.90 1.07 -10.27
N ASP A 47 -17.06 2.29 -10.78
CA ASP A 47 -17.33 3.48 -9.95
C ASP A 47 -16.23 3.81 -8.92
N PHE A 48 -15.00 3.39 -9.16
CA PHE A 48 -13.83 3.76 -8.35
C PHE A 48 -13.34 5.17 -8.73
N PRO A 49 -13.06 6.06 -7.75
CA PRO A 49 -12.65 7.44 -8.04
C PRO A 49 -11.26 7.55 -8.70
N GLY A 50 -10.42 6.53 -8.53
CA GLY A 50 -9.05 6.49 -9.06
C GLY A 50 -8.88 5.73 -10.37
N GLU A 51 -7.62 5.57 -10.77
CA GLU A 51 -7.29 4.79 -11.96
C GLU A 51 -7.26 3.28 -11.66
N VAL A 52 -7.89 2.48 -12.53
CA VAL A 52 -7.83 1.02 -12.46
C VAL A 52 -7.10 0.49 -13.70
N ARG A 53 -5.94 -0.15 -13.51
CA ARG A 53 -5.13 -0.76 -14.56
C ARG A 53 -5.13 -2.28 -14.42
N ARG A 54 -4.77 -2.95 -15.51
CA ARG A 54 -4.53 -4.40 -15.54
C ARG A 54 -3.07 -4.61 -15.86
N LEU A 55 -2.36 -5.30 -14.98
CA LEU A 55 -0.93 -5.57 -15.12
C LEU A 55 -0.63 -6.96 -14.59
N SER A 56 0.31 -7.68 -15.19
CA SER A 56 0.78 -8.93 -14.61
C SER A 56 1.60 -8.68 -13.34
N ALA A 57 1.72 -9.72 -12.50
CA ALA A 57 2.57 -9.64 -11.31
C ALA A 57 4.02 -9.28 -11.68
N GLU A 58 4.53 -9.79 -12.82
CA GLU A 58 5.86 -9.49 -13.33
C GLU A 58 5.99 -8.02 -13.73
N GLU A 59 5.00 -7.45 -14.40
CA GLU A 59 5.01 -6.04 -14.79
C GLU A 59 5.06 -5.13 -13.56
N VAL A 60 4.24 -5.42 -12.55
CA VAL A 60 4.27 -4.71 -11.26
C VAL A 60 5.62 -4.88 -10.56
N TYR A 61 6.13 -6.11 -10.47
CA TYR A 61 7.40 -6.39 -9.79
C TYR A 61 8.59 -5.67 -10.44
N GLU A 62 8.67 -5.65 -11.77
CA GLU A 62 9.74 -4.94 -12.48
C GLU A 62 9.59 -3.41 -12.39
N ARG A 63 8.36 -2.88 -12.45
CA ARG A 63 8.09 -1.44 -12.36
C ARG A 63 8.36 -0.88 -10.97
N ASP A 64 7.84 -1.54 -9.94
CA ASP A 64 7.71 -0.95 -8.60
C ASP A 64 8.70 -1.51 -7.58
N LEU A 65 9.11 -2.78 -7.70
CA LEU A 65 9.69 -3.52 -6.57
C LEU A 65 11.17 -3.89 -6.78
N LYS A 66 11.52 -4.56 -7.88
CA LYS A 66 12.82 -5.27 -8.07
C LYS A 66 14.07 -4.41 -7.93
N ARG A 67 14.02 -3.16 -8.40
CA ARG A 67 15.19 -2.24 -8.47
C ARG A 67 14.90 -0.90 -7.81
N ASN A 68 13.96 -0.88 -6.89
CA ASN A 68 13.55 0.33 -6.21
C ASN A 68 14.40 0.58 -4.96
N ARG A 69 15.34 1.53 -5.06
CA ARG A 69 16.24 1.85 -3.95
C ARG A 69 15.54 2.52 -2.77
N ALA A 70 14.50 3.31 -3.04
CA ALA A 70 13.74 4.01 -2.00
C ALA A 70 13.00 2.97 -1.16
N LEU A 71 12.23 2.09 -1.81
CA LEU A 71 11.56 0.97 -1.14
C LEU A 71 12.54 0.11 -0.34
N ASN A 72 13.66 -0.32 -0.95
CA ASN A 72 14.65 -1.18 -0.32
C ASN A 72 15.31 -0.58 0.94
N ALA A 73 15.26 0.75 1.10
CA ALA A 73 15.80 1.40 2.28
C ALA A 73 14.82 1.39 3.47
N VAL A 74 13.55 1.08 3.22
CA VAL A 74 12.45 1.22 4.19
C VAL A 74 11.87 -0.14 4.59
N ILE A 75 11.79 -1.11 3.67
CA ILE A 75 11.32 -2.47 4.02
C ILE A 75 12.44 -3.30 4.66
N GLU A 76 12.07 -4.14 5.63
CA GLU A 76 13.03 -4.96 6.40
C GLU A 76 13.73 -6.05 5.58
N GLN A 77 13.10 -6.49 4.50
CA GLN A 77 13.50 -7.62 3.67
C GLN A 77 13.81 -7.16 2.25
N THR A 78 14.58 -7.93 1.49
CA THR A 78 14.72 -7.64 0.06
C THR A 78 13.37 -7.81 -0.65
N PRO A 79 13.09 -7.08 -1.76
CA PRO A 79 11.85 -7.29 -2.52
C PRO A 79 11.64 -8.73 -2.98
N SER A 80 12.72 -9.47 -3.22
CA SER A 80 12.62 -10.89 -3.55
C SER A 80 12.16 -11.75 -2.38
N GLU A 81 12.53 -11.42 -1.15
CA GLU A 81 12.09 -12.15 0.05
C GLU A 81 10.65 -11.78 0.41
N ALA A 82 10.32 -10.49 0.30
CA ALA A 82 8.99 -9.98 0.63
C ALA A 82 7.90 -10.40 -0.37
N PHE A 83 8.21 -10.44 -1.67
CA PHE A 83 7.19 -10.59 -2.72
C PHE A 83 7.37 -11.84 -3.59
N LYS A 84 8.25 -12.77 -3.19
CA LYS A 84 8.38 -14.07 -3.87
C LYS A 84 8.26 -15.23 -2.91
N HIS A 85 7.29 -16.10 -3.18
CA HIS A 85 7.10 -17.34 -2.45
C HIS A 85 7.19 -18.53 -3.40
N TYR A 86 8.07 -19.48 -3.06
CA TYR A 86 8.32 -20.68 -3.88
C TYR A 86 8.60 -20.40 -5.37
N GLY A 87 9.25 -19.27 -5.65
CA GLY A 87 9.61 -18.84 -7.00
C GLY A 87 8.49 -18.15 -7.79
N LYS A 88 7.31 -17.96 -7.19
CA LYS A 88 6.20 -17.18 -7.76
C LYS A 88 6.11 -15.81 -7.09
N LEU A 89 5.65 -14.82 -7.83
CA LEU A 89 5.35 -13.50 -7.29
C LEU A 89 4.06 -13.58 -6.48
N ASP A 90 4.09 -13.08 -5.26
CA ASP A 90 2.93 -12.94 -4.38
C ASP A 90 2.81 -11.47 -3.98
N ILE A 91 2.02 -10.73 -4.75
CA ILE A 91 1.91 -9.27 -4.67
C ILE A 91 0.46 -8.88 -4.42
N ALA A 92 -0.50 -9.64 -4.95
CA ALA A 92 -1.92 -9.37 -4.82
C ALA A 92 -2.33 -9.25 -3.35
N GLY A 93 -3.11 -8.23 -3.05
CA GLY A 93 -3.51 -7.84 -1.69
C GLY A 93 -2.61 -6.80 -1.02
N ASN A 94 -1.39 -6.57 -1.52
CA ASN A 94 -0.52 -5.54 -0.96
C ASN A 94 -0.91 -4.13 -1.42
N VAL A 95 -0.45 -3.13 -0.67
CA VAL A 95 -0.63 -1.70 -0.96
C VAL A 95 0.71 -0.99 -1.00
N ALA A 96 0.77 0.15 -1.66
CA ALA A 96 1.95 0.96 -1.79
C ALA A 96 1.65 2.45 -1.68
N VAL A 97 2.59 3.19 -1.10
CA VAL A 97 2.65 4.65 -1.18
C VAL A 97 3.55 5.02 -2.34
N VAL A 98 3.03 5.86 -3.22
CA VAL A 98 3.68 6.29 -4.46
C VAL A 98 3.84 7.80 -4.42
N ASP A 99 5.03 8.28 -4.79
CA ASP A 99 5.24 9.72 -4.96
C ASP A 99 4.62 10.26 -6.25
N GLU A 100 4.79 11.56 -6.47
CA GLU A 100 4.24 12.25 -7.65
C GLU A 100 4.92 11.85 -8.96
N GLU A 101 6.17 11.39 -8.90
CA GLU A 101 6.93 10.89 -10.05
C GLU A 101 6.54 9.45 -10.41
N GLY A 102 5.75 8.78 -9.56
CA GLY A 102 5.30 7.42 -9.74
C GLY A 102 6.23 6.37 -9.11
N THR A 103 7.21 6.78 -8.30
CA THR A 103 8.11 5.88 -7.60
C THR A 103 7.47 5.39 -6.30
N VAL A 104 7.50 4.09 -6.07
CA VAL A 104 7.03 3.50 -4.81
C VAL A 104 8.01 3.84 -3.68
N GLN A 105 7.52 4.54 -2.66
CA GLN A 105 8.31 4.93 -1.48
C GLN A 105 8.20 3.88 -0.38
N TRP A 106 7.05 3.21 -0.29
CA TRP A 106 6.80 2.10 0.63
C TRP A 106 5.77 1.14 0.03
N ALA A 107 5.86 -0.14 0.40
CA ALA A 107 4.83 -1.13 0.13
C ALA A 107 4.68 -2.07 1.32
N SER A 108 3.44 -2.48 1.60
CA SER A 108 3.17 -3.56 2.54
C SER A 108 3.85 -4.84 2.04
N THR A 109 4.36 -5.64 2.97
CA THR A 109 4.92 -6.96 2.68
C THR A 109 3.96 -8.07 3.07
N LEU A 110 2.86 -7.73 3.74
CA LEU A 110 1.80 -8.64 4.16
C LEU A 110 0.45 -8.10 3.66
N PRO A 111 -0.30 -8.82 2.80
CA PRO A 111 -1.58 -8.34 2.24
C PRO A 111 -2.74 -8.34 3.25
N GLY A 112 -2.50 -8.85 4.46
CA GLY A 112 -3.49 -9.19 5.48
C GLY A 112 -3.73 -8.15 6.58
N TYR A 113 -4.39 -8.60 7.66
CA TYR A 113 -4.34 -7.99 9.00
C TYR A 113 -3.24 -8.65 9.85
N ALA A 114 -2.70 -7.94 10.84
CA ALA A 114 -1.63 -8.41 11.72
C ALA A 114 -1.99 -9.64 12.56
N ASP A 115 -3.28 -9.83 12.88
CA ASP A 115 -3.81 -10.98 13.62
C ASP A 115 -3.35 -12.34 13.04
N GLY A 116 -3.08 -12.40 11.74
CA GLY A 116 -2.59 -13.60 11.06
C GLY A 116 -1.08 -13.84 11.14
N TYR A 117 -0.29 -12.86 11.60
CA TYR A 117 1.17 -12.84 11.47
C TYR A 117 1.91 -12.72 12.81
N GLY A 118 1.20 -12.42 13.89
CA GLY A 118 1.74 -12.31 15.24
C GLY A 118 2.11 -10.87 15.63
N PRO A 119 2.54 -10.67 16.89
CA PRO A 119 2.76 -9.33 17.43
C PRO A 119 3.82 -8.55 16.66
N GLY A 120 3.54 -7.28 16.33
CA GLY A 120 4.47 -6.38 15.64
C GLY A 120 4.38 -6.39 14.12
N ALA A 121 3.42 -7.12 13.54
CA ALA A 121 3.21 -7.17 12.09
C ALA A 121 2.39 -5.99 11.53
N GLU A 122 1.77 -5.18 12.41
CA GLU A 122 0.86 -4.07 12.07
C GLU A 122 1.53 -3.03 11.15
N ALA A 123 2.83 -2.84 11.29
CA ALA A 123 3.62 -1.93 10.47
C ALA A 123 3.75 -2.39 9.00
N GLN A 124 3.57 -3.70 8.75
CA GLN A 124 3.87 -4.36 7.47
C GLN A 124 2.62 -4.78 6.70
N THR A 125 1.45 -4.70 7.33
CA THR A 125 0.18 -5.21 6.82
C THR A 125 -0.59 -4.17 6.01
N ALA A 126 -1.17 -4.62 4.89
CA ALA A 126 -1.92 -3.77 4.00
C ALA A 126 -3.21 -3.24 4.62
N MET A 127 -3.94 -4.10 5.35
CA MET A 127 -5.25 -3.73 5.88
C MET A 127 -5.14 -2.77 7.06
N ASP A 128 -4.27 -3.06 8.02
CA ASP A 128 -4.06 -2.16 9.17
C ASP A 128 -3.57 -0.79 8.67
N PHE A 129 -2.65 -0.78 7.69
CA PHE A 129 -2.21 0.46 7.05
C PHE A 129 -3.37 1.25 6.41
N LEU A 130 -4.20 0.60 5.58
CA LEU A 130 -5.33 1.28 4.92
C LEU A 130 -6.35 1.82 5.93
N GLU A 131 -6.67 1.06 6.98
CA GLU A 131 -7.61 1.50 8.02
C GLU A 131 -7.06 2.73 8.78
N ASP A 132 -5.79 2.70 9.16
CA ASP A 132 -5.15 3.80 9.87
C ASP A 132 -5.16 5.08 9.04
N ILE A 133 -4.74 5.02 7.76
CA ILE A 133 -4.66 6.21 6.91
C ILE A 133 -6.02 6.72 6.45
N SER A 134 -7.03 5.85 6.35
CA SER A 134 -8.41 6.25 6.08
C SER A 134 -9.00 7.08 7.22
N THR A 135 -8.56 6.81 8.46
CA THR A 135 -8.95 7.60 9.64
C THR A 135 -8.21 8.94 9.65
N SER A 136 -6.88 8.90 9.53
CA SER A 136 -6.03 10.07 9.33
C SER A 136 -4.74 9.64 8.63
N PRO A 137 -4.38 10.22 7.47
CA PRO A 137 -3.16 9.86 6.76
C PRO A 137 -1.91 9.96 7.65
N SER A 138 -1.89 10.94 8.56
CA SER A 138 -0.80 11.16 9.51
C SER A 138 -0.67 10.10 10.60
N ASN A 139 -1.58 9.12 10.68
CA ASN A 139 -1.39 7.95 11.55
C ASN A 139 -0.24 7.06 11.07
N ARG A 140 0.10 7.09 9.78
CA ARG A 140 1.14 6.21 9.21
C ARG A 140 2.09 6.90 8.26
N ILE A 141 1.76 8.11 7.79
CA ILE A 141 2.54 8.76 6.74
C ILE A 141 2.50 10.28 6.86
N CYS A 142 3.67 10.91 6.73
CA CYS A 142 3.74 12.34 6.53
C CYS A 142 3.34 12.68 5.09
N ILE A 143 2.25 13.43 4.91
CA ILE A 143 1.74 13.81 3.59
C ILE A 143 2.72 14.68 2.78
N GLU A 144 3.61 15.42 3.45
CA GLU A 144 4.57 16.32 2.81
C GLU A 144 5.81 15.60 2.26
N CYS A 145 6.33 14.59 2.96
CA CYS A 145 7.59 13.92 2.58
C CYS A 145 7.49 12.41 2.43
N LEU A 146 6.31 11.83 2.62
CA LEU A 146 6.02 10.40 2.50
C LEU A 146 6.80 9.51 3.47
N HIS A 147 7.39 10.09 4.51
CA HIS A 147 8.02 9.34 5.58
C HIS A 147 6.96 8.56 6.36
N LEU A 148 7.25 7.28 6.62
CA LEU A 148 6.40 6.47 7.50
C LEU A 148 6.46 7.02 8.93
N LEU A 149 5.32 6.99 9.60
CA LEU A 149 5.15 7.43 10.96
C LEU A 149 4.80 6.24 11.84
N ASP A 150 5.21 6.31 13.10
CA ASP A 150 4.87 5.34 14.15
C ASP A 150 3.46 5.61 14.72
N GLY A 151 2.87 6.79 14.44
CA GLY A 151 1.49 7.17 14.74
C GLY A 151 1.30 7.90 16.06
N ASP A 152 2.37 8.14 16.82
CA ASP A 152 2.38 8.90 18.07
C ASP A 152 3.08 10.26 17.94
N GLU A 153 3.57 10.59 16.74
CA GLU A 153 4.28 11.82 16.48
C GLU A 153 3.34 13.03 16.37
N ASN A 154 3.81 14.17 16.87
CA ASN A 154 3.14 15.47 16.66
C ASN A 154 3.77 16.26 15.50
N PHE A 155 4.94 15.83 15.04
CA PHE A 155 5.66 16.41 13.90
C PHE A 155 6.39 15.29 13.16
N CYS A 156 6.56 15.44 11.85
CA CYS A 156 7.30 14.46 11.06
C CYS A 156 8.80 14.49 11.44
N PRO A 157 9.39 13.37 11.87
CA PRO A 157 10.80 13.32 12.27
C PRO A 157 11.77 13.53 11.10
N ASN A 158 11.31 13.35 9.86
CA ASN A 158 12.13 13.51 8.67
C ASN A 158 12.15 14.96 8.12
N CYS A 159 10.99 15.62 8.01
CA CYS A 159 10.89 16.97 7.42
C CYS A 159 10.50 18.09 8.40
N GLY A 160 10.10 17.75 9.63
CA GLY A 160 9.68 18.72 10.65
C GLY A 160 8.30 19.34 10.44
N TYR A 161 7.48 18.78 9.55
CA TYR A 161 6.09 19.23 9.33
C TYR A 161 5.23 18.89 10.55
N ASP A 162 4.41 19.85 11.02
CA ASP A 162 3.45 19.63 12.11
C ASP A 162 2.30 18.74 11.64
N LEU A 163 2.06 17.62 12.33
CA LEU A 163 1.05 16.64 11.95
C LEU A 163 -0.33 17.05 12.52
N PRO A 164 -1.40 17.02 11.69
CA PRO A 164 -2.76 17.41 12.10
C PRO A 164 -3.47 16.38 12.99
#